data_AF-A0AAX6FVU5-F1
#
_entry.id   AF-A0AAX6FVU5-F1
#
_cell.length_a   1.000
_cell.length_b   1.000
_cell.length_c   1.000
_cell.angle_alpha   90.00
_cell.angle_beta   90.00
_cell.angle_gamma   90.00
#
_symmetry.space_group_name_H-M   'P 1'
#
loop_
_entity.id
_entity.type
_entity.pdbx_description
1 polymer ?
#
loop_
_entity_poly.entity_id
_entity_poly.type
_entity_poly.pdbx_seq_one_letter_code
_entity_poly.pdbx_strand_id
1 'polypeptide(L)'
;MESIDSMRVLKQCRVSPSPASVTQQPASLPLTFFDILWLCNSSVERLFLYPIPHSTVVFTESYLPNLMSSLSLALHHFYPLAGKLRRSPNSPADMYELHYAEDDSVSLTIAETDLDFLHLVGYHDCDSNKLSSLVPRLPKLDDDNRPLLDIQVTLFPDHGIGIGVTVHHVVCDGFNSTHFIKSWATSCKPRGHVSLVPPDPSFDRSVIVDPCDLYSEILGDLNSLIAGKQVLQTVVQSAASNLVHATFTLGPDRIEGLKTLVRSKSLQLLDFRSLLCIPVDLHYQGARIPS
;
A
#
# COMPACT_ATOMS: atom_id res chain seq x y z
N MET A 1 8.76 -33.97 -16.10
CA MET A 1 8.31 -32.91 -17.01
C MET A 1 7.36 -32.08 -16.17
N GLU A 2 7.92 -31.18 -15.35
CA GLU A 2 7.13 -30.33 -14.45
C GLU A 2 6.37 -29.32 -15.30
N SER A 3 5.08 -29.18 -14.97
CA SER A 3 4.12 -28.34 -15.69
C SER A 3 4.63 -26.91 -15.79
N ILE A 4 4.45 -26.29 -16.95
CA ILE A 4 4.73 -24.88 -17.15
C ILE A 4 3.64 -24.12 -16.38
N ASP A 5 3.99 -23.65 -15.18
CA ASP A 5 3.20 -22.65 -14.43
C ASP A 5 2.95 -21.46 -15.37
N SER A 6 1.80 -21.46 -16.04
CA SER A 6 1.49 -20.56 -17.13
C SER A 6 0.51 -19.51 -16.64
N MET A 7 0.86 -18.24 -16.82
CA MET A 7 -0.04 -17.11 -16.62
C MET A 7 -0.54 -16.66 -17.98
N ARG A 8 -1.84 -16.76 -18.23
CA ARG A 8 -2.47 -16.34 -19.48
C ARG A 8 -3.36 -15.14 -19.23
N VAL A 9 -3.04 -14.00 -19.84
CA VAL A 9 -3.92 -12.83 -19.83
C VAL A 9 -5.13 -13.11 -20.71
N LEU A 10 -6.32 -13.05 -20.11
CA LEU A 10 -7.60 -13.24 -20.80
C LEU A 10 -8.16 -11.91 -21.33
N LYS A 11 -8.02 -10.84 -20.54
CA LYS A 11 -8.59 -9.53 -20.85
C LYS A 11 -7.82 -8.41 -20.15
N GLN A 12 -7.68 -7.28 -20.81
CA GLN A 12 -7.28 -6.02 -20.17
C GLN A 12 -8.44 -5.04 -20.22
N CYS A 13 -8.76 -4.45 -19.08
CA CYS A 13 -9.85 -3.51 -18.89
C CYS A 13 -9.30 -2.18 -18.37
N ARG A 14 -10.07 -1.12 -18.59
CA ARG A 14 -9.90 0.17 -17.93
C ARG A 14 -11.16 0.49 -17.14
N VAL A 15 -10.99 0.89 -15.88
CA VAL A 15 -12.11 1.23 -14.99
C VAL A 15 -11.95 2.66 -14.53
N SER A 16 -12.80 3.55 -15.03
CA SER A 16 -12.87 4.94 -14.60
C SER A 16 -13.76 5.08 -13.35
N PRO A 17 -13.55 6.13 -12.53
CA PRO A 17 -14.52 6.53 -11.51
C PRO A 17 -15.93 6.70 -12.10
N SER A 18 -16.97 6.35 -11.34
CA SER A 18 -18.34 6.55 -11.83
C SER A 18 -18.63 8.04 -12.04
N PRO A 19 -19.38 8.44 -13.09
CA PRO A 19 -19.65 9.84 -13.40
C PRO A 19 -20.24 10.57 -12.20
N ALA A 20 -19.65 11.72 -11.86
CA ALA A 20 -20.15 12.51 -10.76
C ALA A 20 -21.49 13.16 -11.11
N SER A 21 -22.43 13.10 -10.17
CA SER A 21 -23.49 14.12 -10.11
C SER A 21 -22.89 15.36 -9.46
N VAL A 22 -22.13 16.15 -10.23
CA VAL A 22 -21.58 17.47 -9.85
C VAL A 22 -20.72 17.45 -8.57
N THR A 23 -19.50 16.90 -8.60
CA THR A 23 -18.54 17.02 -7.49
C THR A 23 -17.53 18.14 -7.72
N GLN A 24 -17.43 19.07 -6.76
CA GLN A 24 -16.43 20.16 -6.66
C GLN A 24 -15.04 19.65 -6.22
N GLN A 25 -14.68 18.41 -6.54
CA GLN A 25 -13.40 17.86 -6.11
C GLN A 25 -12.26 18.44 -6.96
N PRO A 26 -11.13 18.81 -6.35
CA PRO A 26 -10.01 19.39 -7.10
C PRO A 26 -9.39 18.34 -8.02
N ALA A 27 -9.09 18.72 -9.25
CA ALA A 27 -8.42 17.82 -10.21
C ALA A 27 -6.97 17.52 -9.83
N SER A 28 -6.35 18.37 -9.00
CA SER A 28 -4.98 18.20 -8.52
C SER A 28 -4.90 18.30 -7.01
N LEU A 29 -4.10 17.43 -6.40
CA LEU A 29 -3.77 17.44 -4.97
C LEU A 29 -2.25 17.60 -4.82
N PRO A 30 -1.77 18.69 -4.18
CA PRO A 30 -0.35 18.83 -3.90
C PRO A 30 0.10 17.73 -2.94
N LEU A 31 1.31 17.24 -3.14
CA LEU A 31 1.94 16.35 -2.18
C LEU A 31 2.35 17.13 -0.92
N THR A 32 2.25 16.47 0.22
CA THR A 32 2.79 16.94 1.51
C THR A 32 4.14 16.30 1.77
N PHE A 33 4.83 16.78 2.81
CA PHE A 33 6.11 16.21 3.25
C PHE A 33 5.98 14.73 3.70
N PHE A 34 4.80 14.26 4.07
CA PHE A 34 4.55 12.83 4.34
C PHE A 34 4.48 11.99 3.07
N ASP A 35 3.96 12.56 1.98
CA ASP A 35 3.77 11.84 0.73
C ASP A 35 5.10 11.74 -0.04
N ILE A 36 5.90 12.82 -0.05
CA ILE A 36 7.12 12.93 -0.86
C ILE A 36 8.20 11.91 -0.49
N LEU A 37 8.23 11.44 0.76
CA LEU A 37 9.10 10.34 1.21
C LEU A 37 8.95 9.07 0.36
N TRP A 38 7.79 8.89 -0.27
CA TRP A 38 7.44 7.71 -1.06
C TRP A 38 7.57 7.93 -2.58
N LEU A 39 8.17 9.04 -3.01
CA LEU A 39 8.32 9.39 -4.43
C LEU A 39 9.14 8.35 -5.22
N CYS A 40 10.17 7.77 -4.59
CA CYS A 40 11.07 6.83 -5.24
C CYS A 40 10.56 5.38 -5.14
N ASN A 41 9.83 4.94 -6.18
CA ASN A 41 9.52 3.54 -6.50
C ASN A 41 9.08 2.69 -5.29
N SER A 42 8.16 3.24 -4.49
CA SER A 42 7.60 2.60 -3.30
C SER A 42 6.21 2.07 -3.62
N SER A 43 6.10 1.07 -4.49
CA SER A 43 4.82 0.39 -4.71
C SER A 43 4.51 -0.53 -3.52
N VAL A 44 3.26 -0.50 -3.06
CA VAL A 44 2.73 -1.45 -2.09
C VAL A 44 1.92 -2.48 -2.84
N GLU A 45 2.31 -3.74 -2.68
CA GLU A 45 1.71 -4.89 -3.32
C GLU A 45 0.86 -5.65 -2.29
N ARG A 46 -0.39 -5.98 -2.65
CA ARG A 46 -1.30 -6.78 -1.83
C ARG A 46 -1.95 -7.86 -2.68
N LEU A 47 -2.00 -9.07 -2.16
CA LEU A 47 -2.66 -10.21 -2.80
C LEU A 47 -3.77 -10.73 -1.88
N PHE A 48 -4.98 -10.84 -2.42
CA PHE A 48 -6.12 -11.44 -1.74
C PHE A 48 -6.53 -12.72 -2.47
N LEU A 49 -6.51 -13.86 -1.78
CA LEU A 49 -6.89 -15.15 -2.34
C LEU A 49 -8.27 -15.56 -1.80
N TYR A 50 -9.19 -15.89 -2.70
CA TYR A 50 -10.56 -16.28 -2.36
C TYR A 50 -10.90 -17.65 -2.96
N PRO A 51 -11.23 -18.66 -2.13
CA PRO A 51 -11.71 -19.94 -2.61
C PRO A 51 -13.11 -19.76 -3.20
N ILE A 52 -13.22 -19.92 -4.51
CA ILE A 52 -14.46 -19.77 -5.29
C ILE A 52 -14.42 -20.85 -6.38
N PRO A 53 -15.08 -22.01 -6.17
CA PRO A 53 -15.01 -23.15 -7.07
C PRO A 53 -15.94 -22.94 -8.27
N HIS A 54 -15.61 -21.96 -9.10
CA HIS A 54 -16.34 -21.61 -10.31
C HIS A 54 -15.41 -21.63 -11.52
N SER A 55 -15.96 -22.03 -12.66
CA SER A 55 -15.21 -22.01 -13.92
C SER A 55 -14.94 -20.57 -14.37
N THR A 56 -13.95 -20.41 -15.23
CA THR A 56 -13.60 -19.12 -15.85
C THR A 56 -14.79 -18.44 -16.52
N VAL A 57 -15.65 -19.22 -17.18
CA VAL A 57 -16.86 -18.72 -17.84
C VAL A 57 -17.83 -18.14 -16.81
N VAL A 58 -18.14 -18.91 -15.76
CA VAL A 58 -19.06 -18.47 -14.69
C VAL A 58 -18.54 -17.21 -14.01
N PHE A 59 -17.23 -17.15 -13.71
CA PHE A 59 -16.61 -15.96 -13.14
C PHE A 59 -16.78 -14.73 -14.05
N THR A 60 -16.41 -14.88 -15.32
CA THR A 60 -16.39 -13.78 -16.30
C THR A 60 -17.79 -13.23 -16.57
N GLU A 61 -18.80 -14.08 -16.59
CA GLU A 61 -20.19 -13.67 -16.87
C GLU A 61 -20.91 -13.14 -15.63
N SER A 62 -20.70 -13.75 -14.46
CA SER A 62 -21.51 -13.47 -13.27
C SER A 62 -20.85 -12.52 -12.27
N TYR A 63 -19.52 -12.56 -12.13
CA TYR A 63 -18.81 -11.87 -11.05
C TYR A 63 -18.04 -10.65 -11.56
N LEU A 64 -17.37 -10.78 -12.71
CA LEU A 64 -16.54 -9.71 -13.27
C LEU A 64 -17.30 -8.39 -13.51
N PRO A 65 -18.54 -8.37 -14.06
CA PRO A 65 -19.28 -7.12 -14.25
C PRO A 65 -19.54 -6.38 -12.93
N ASN A 66 -19.90 -7.11 -11.87
CA ASN A 66 -20.14 -6.54 -10.54
C ASN A 66 -18.82 -6.04 -9.90
N LEU A 67 -17.73 -6.79 -10.08
CA LEU A 67 -16.41 -6.39 -9.60
C LEU A 67 -15.94 -5.08 -10.26
N MET A 68 -16.13 -4.94 -11.56
CA MET A 68 -15.79 -3.71 -12.30
C MET A 68 -16.70 -2.53 -11.92
N SER A 69 -18.02 -2.77 -11.82
CA SER A 69 -18.97 -1.72 -11.44
C SER A 69 -18.72 -1.22 -10.01
N SER A 70 -18.48 -2.13 -9.06
CA SER A 70 -18.15 -1.76 -7.67
C SER A 70 -16.81 -1.06 -7.54
N LEU A 71 -15.81 -1.41 -8.37
CA LEU A 71 -14.54 -0.69 -8.44
C LEU A 71 -14.75 0.74 -8.93
N SER A 72 -15.55 0.93 -9.98
CA SER A 72 -15.90 2.26 -10.50
C SER A 72 -16.59 3.13 -9.44
N LEU A 73 -17.52 2.53 -8.65
CA LEU A 73 -18.16 3.20 -7.52
C LEU A 73 -17.19 3.55 -6.41
N ALA A 74 -16.25 2.66 -6.06
CA ALA A 74 -15.23 2.98 -5.06
C ALA A 74 -14.30 4.09 -5.52
N LEU A 75 -13.86 4.04 -6.78
CA LEU A 75 -13.00 5.06 -7.39
C LEU A 75 -13.68 6.43 -7.47
N HIS A 76 -15.01 6.51 -7.44
CA HIS A 76 -15.69 7.79 -7.30
C HIS A 76 -15.28 8.53 -6.02
N HIS A 77 -15.26 7.83 -4.89
CA HIS A 77 -14.86 8.41 -3.60
C HIS A 77 -13.33 8.53 -3.48
N PHE A 78 -12.58 7.64 -4.14
CA PHE A 78 -11.12 7.58 -4.10
C PHE A 78 -10.49 7.96 -5.45
N TYR A 79 -11.01 9.01 -6.10
CA TYR A 79 -10.62 9.40 -7.46
C TYR A 79 -9.11 9.61 -7.67
N PRO A 80 -8.29 10.05 -6.70
CA PRO A 80 -6.85 10.21 -6.94
C PRO A 80 -6.17 8.88 -7.27
N LEU A 81 -6.72 7.73 -6.87
CA LEU A 81 -6.18 6.42 -7.24
C LEU A 81 -6.28 6.13 -8.74
N ALA A 82 -7.26 6.71 -9.45
CA ALA A 82 -7.37 6.60 -10.90
C ALA A 82 -6.42 7.58 -11.63
N GLY A 83 -5.94 8.60 -10.94
CA GLY A 83 -5.07 9.62 -11.49
C GLY A 83 -3.60 9.20 -11.60
N LYS A 84 -2.75 10.19 -11.76
CA LYS A 84 -1.32 10.03 -12.01
C LYS A 84 -0.49 10.93 -11.09
N LEU A 85 0.68 10.45 -10.69
CA LEU A 85 1.73 11.27 -10.10
C LEU A 85 2.46 12.02 -11.22
N ARG A 86 2.57 13.34 -11.08
CA ARG A 86 3.33 14.20 -12.01
C ARG A 86 3.98 15.36 -11.28
N ARG A 87 4.89 16.06 -11.94
CA ARG A 87 5.31 17.39 -11.50
C ARG A 87 4.18 18.40 -11.68
N SER A 88 4.04 19.30 -10.72
CA SER A 88 3.07 20.38 -10.73
C SER A 88 3.43 21.38 -11.82
N PRO A 89 2.55 21.60 -12.82
CA PRO A 89 2.81 22.59 -13.85
C PRO A 89 2.88 23.98 -13.20
N ASN A 90 3.94 24.74 -13.49
CA ASN A 90 4.18 26.09 -12.99
C ASN A 90 4.54 26.23 -11.50
N SER A 91 4.98 25.15 -10.83
CA SER A 91 5.53 25.29 -9.47
C SER A 91 6.95 25.85 -9.51
N PRO A 92 7.29 26.88 -8.70
CA PRO A 92 8.63 27.45 -8.65
C PRO A 92 9.70 26.50 -8.06
N ALA A 93 9.32 25.33 -7.55
CA ALA A 93 10.18 24.43 -6.78
C ALA A 93 10.14 22.95 -7.21
N ASP A 94 9.85 22.64 -8.49
CA ASP A 94 9.76 21.25 -9.00
C ASP A 94 8.86 20.34 -8.13
N MET A 95 7.80 20.91 -7.55
CA MET A 95 6.89 20.18 -6.66
C MET A 95 6.11 19.13 -7.43
N TYR A 96 5.69 18.08 -6.73
CA TYR A 96 4.86 17.00 -7.24
C TYR A 96 3.41 17.13 -6.79
N GLU A 97 2.51 16.64 -7.64
CA GLU A 97 1.08 16.55 -7.36
C GLU A 97 0.48 15.22 -7.83
N LEU A 98 -0.64 14.84 -7.23
CA LEU A 98 -1.54 13.83 -7.75
C LEU A 98 -2.53 14.54 -8.67
N HIS A 99 -2.64 14.10 -9.92
CA HIS A 99 -3.55 14.71 -10.88
C HIS A 99 -4.52 13.69 -11.44
N TYR A 100 -5.80 14.03 -11.48
CA TYR A 100 -6.87 13.24 -12.09
C TYR A 100 -7.54 14.04 -13.21
N ALA A 101 -7.64 13.44 -14.38
CA ALA A 101 -8.42 13.91 -15.52
C ALA A 101 -9.66 13.03 -15.74
N GLU A 102 -10.70 13.55 -16.39
CA GLU A 102 -11.97 12.82 -16.59
C GLU A 102 -11.83 11.51 -17.41
N ASP A 103 -10.81 11.41 -18.26
CA ASP A 103 -10.48 10.23 -19.05
C ASP A 103 -9.53 9.25 -18.34
N ASP A 104 -9.09 9.58 -17.13
CA ASP A 104 -8.24 8.71 -16.33
C ASP A 104 -8.99 7.48 -15.83
N SER A 105 -8.25 6.39 -15.70
CA SER A 105 -8.78 5.07 -15.37
C SER A 105 -7.71 4.18 -14.75
N VAL A 106 -8.18 3.23 -13.96
CA VAL A 106 -7.36 2.16 -13.39
C VAL A 106 -7.27 1.01 -14.38
N SER A 107 -6.05 0.49 -14.57
CA SER A 107 -5.83 -0.76 -15.30
C SER A 107 -6.32 -1.95 -14.48
N LEU A 108 -7.09 -2.83 -15.14
CA LEU A 108 -7.58 -4.07 -14.56
C LEU A 108 -7.27 -5.22 -15.52
N THR A 109 -6.32 -6.07 -15.16
CA THR A 109 -5.94 -7.26 -15.92
C THR A 109 -6.70 -8.47 -15.41
N ILE A 110 -7.37 -9.21 -16.29
CA ILE A 110 -7.97 -10.52 -16.01
C ILE A 110 -7.05 -11.57 -16.60
N ALA A 111 -6.54 -12.46 -15.75
CA ALA A 111 -5.64 -13.53 -16.12
C ALA A 111 -6.14 -14.87 -15.58
N GLU A 112 -5.58 -15.94 -16.09
CA GLU A 112 -5.85 -17.31 -15.67
C GLU A 112 -4.52 -18.05 -15.51
N THR A 113 -4.45 -18.95 -14.55
CA THR A 113 -3.26 -19.75 -14.31
C THR A 113 -3.60 -21.15 -13.82
N ASP A 114 -2.67 -22.09 -14.05
CA ASP A 114 -2.69 -23.47 -13.57
C ASP A 114 -1.90 -23.68 -12.27
N LEU A 115 -1.42 -22.59 -11.64
CA LEU A 115 -0.79 -22.65 -10.31
C LEU A 115 -1.71 -23.35 -9.28
N ASP A 116 -1.11 -24.14 -8.39
CA ASP A 116 -1.84 -24.83 -7.32
C ASP A 116 -2.40 -23.84 -6.28
N PHE A 117 -3.69 -23.54 -6.40
CA PHE A 117 -4.39 -22.62 -5.51
C PHE A 117 -4.35 -23.07 -4.04
N LEU A 118 -4.47 -24.37 -3.77
CA LEU A 118 -4.49 -24.89 -2.40
C LEU A 118 -3.12 -24.73 -1.73
N HIS A 119 -2.04 -24.89 -2.51
CA HIS A 119 -0.70 -24.60 -2.04
C HIS A 119 -0.53 -23.10 -1.71
N LEU A 120 -1.05 -22.20 -2.55
CA LEU A 120 -0.94 -20.74 -2.36
C LEU A 120 -1.70 -20.23 -1.11
N VAL A 121 -2.86 -20.79 -0.78
CA VAL A 121 -3.63 -20.39 0.42
C VAL A 121 -3.14 -21.06 1.71
N GLY A 122 -2.20 -22.00 1.60
CA GLY A 122 -1.62 -22.70 2.73
C GLY A 122 -0.72 -21.82 3.59
N TYR A 123 -0.33 -22.33 4.77
CA TYR A 123 0.66 -21.70 5.66
C TYR A 123 2.09 -22.17 5.38
N HIS A 124 2.28 -22.96 4.31
CA HIS A 124 3.57 -23.49 3.91
C HIS A 124 4.44 -22.41 3.25
N ASP A 125 5.72 -22.70 3.10
CA ASP A 125 6.63 -21.89 2.30
C ASP A 125 6.18 -21.89 0.84
N CYS A 126 6.07 -20.69 0.28
CA CYS A 126 5.65 -20.48 -1.10
C CYS A 126 6.73 -19.69 -1.85
N ASP A 127 7.06 -20.10 -3.06
CA ASP A 127 8.00 -19.37 -3.92
C ASP A 127 7.48 -17.94 -4.18
N SER A 128 8.31 -16.96 -3.84
CA SER A 128 8.00 -15.54 -4.01
C SER A 128 7.71 -15.18 -5.46
N ASN A 129 8.32 -15.87 -6.43
CA ASN A 129 8.08 -15.63 -7.84
C ASN A 129 6.63 -15.95 -8.22
N LYS A 130 6.07 -17.04 -7.66
CA LYS A 130 4.67 -17.45 -7.88
C LYS A 130 3.70 -16.40 -7.33
N LEU A 131 3.94 -15.88 -6.13
CA LEU A 131 3.11 -14.81 -5.57
C LEU A 131 3.25 -13.49 -6.36
N SER A 132 4.47 -13.15 -6.78
CA SER A 132 4.74 -11.92 -7.52
C SER A 132 4.11 -11.89 -8.91
N SER A 133 3.82 -13.05 -9.52
CA SER A 133 3.12 -13.13 -10.81
C SER A 133 1.62 -12.86 -10.69
N LEU A 134 1.07 -12.96 -9.47
CA LEU A 134 -0.36 -12.72 -9.17
C LEU A 134 -0.66 -11.26 -8.87
N VAL A 135 0.37 -10.40 -8.83
CA VAL A 135 0.25 -8.98 -8.50
C VAL A 135 0.79 -8.15 -9.67
N PRO A 136 0.04 -7.14 -10.16
CA PRO A 136 0.49 -6.33 -11.29
C PRO A 136 1.67 -5.44 -10.87
N ARG A 137 2.45 -4.96 -11.85
CA ARG A 137 3.55 -4.03 -11.57
C ARG A 137 3.24 -2.68 -12.19
N LEU A 138 3.30 -1.63 -11.38
CA LEU A 138 3.22 -0.28 -11.93
C LEU A 138 4.42 -0.03 -12.86
N PRO A 139 4.19 0.54 -14.05
CA PRO A 139 5.26 0.84 -15.00
C PRO A 139 6.27 1.79 -14.36
N LYS A 140 7.55 1.49 -14.58
CA LYS A 140 8.67 2.38 -14.29
C LYS A 140 8.69 3.47 -15.37
N LEU A 141 7.77 4.42 -15.29
CA LEU A 141 7.72 5.52 -16.26
C LEU A 141 8.83 6.54 -15.96
N ASP A 142 9.58 6.85 -17.01
CA ASP A 142 10.61 7.89 -17.05
C ASP A 142 9.94 9.27 -17.03
N ASP A 143 9.69 9.67 -15.78
CA ASP A 143 9.68 11.03 -15.25
C ASP A 143 8.48 11.97 -15.40
N ASP A 144 7.34 11.57 -15.97
CA ASP A 144 6.06 12.24 -15.67
C ASP A 144 4.86 11.35 -15.98
N ASN A 145 3.79 11.46 -15.18
CA ASN A 145 2.51 10.72 -15.32
C ASN A 145 2.54 9.24 -14.93
N ARG A 146 3.00 8.91 -13.72
CA ARG A 146 2.99 7.53 -13.21
C ARG A 146 1.59 7.14 -12.74
N PRO A 147 1.02 6.00 -13.17
CA PRO A 147 -0.24 5.51 -12.61
C PRO A 147 -0.06 5.18 -11.12
N LEU A 148 -1.14 5.37 -10.36
CA LEU A 148 -1.13 5.24 -8.90
C LEU A 148 -1.70 3.91 -8.42
N LEU A 149 -2.48 3.21 -9.25
CA LEU A 149 -3.14 1.95 -8.94
C LEU A 149 -3.18 1.05 -10.18
N ASP A 150 -2.86 -0.23 -10.01
CA ASP A 150 -3.06 -1.29 -11.00
C ASP A 150 -3.61 -2.54 -10.30
N ILE A 151 -4.50 -3.27 -10.96
CA ILE A 151 -5.21 -4.41 -10.39
C ILE A 151 -5.13 -5.60 -11.34
N GLN A 152 -4.85 -6.78 -10.79
CA GLN A 152 -4.93 -8.05 -11.50
C GLN A 152 -5.94 -8.96 -10.79
N VAL A 153 -6.84 -9.56 -11.56
CA VAL A 153 -7.69 -10.66 -11.11
C VAL A 153 -7.22 -11.92 -11.82
N THR A 154 -6.63 -12.84 -11.07
CA THR A 154 -6.16 -14.12 -11.58
C THR A 154 -7.13 -15.22 -11.22
N LEU A 155 -7.58 -15.98 -12.22
CA LEU A 155 -8.49 -17.10 -12.08
C LEU A 155 -7.70 -18.40 -11.94
N PHE A 156 -8.13 -19.22 -10.99
CA PHE A 156 -7.70 -20.60 -10.79
C PHE A 156 -8.94 -21.47 -11.07
N PRO A 157 -9.11 -21.95 -12.31
CA PRO A 157 -10.35 -22.59 -12.74
C PRO A 157 -10.82 -23.65 -11.75
N ASP A 158 -12.08 -23.57 -11.31
CA ASP A 158 -12.72 -24.50 -10.36
C ASP A 158 -12.14 -24.52 -8.93
N HIS A 159 -11.16 -23.66 -8.62
CA HIS A 159 -10.53 -23.57 -7.30
C HIS A 159 -10.75 -22.21 -6.62
N GLY A 160 -10.51 -21.10 -7.31
CA GLY A 160 -10.62 -19.77 -6.71
C GLY A 160 -10.12 -18.64 -7.58
N ILE A 161 -9.97 -17.48 -6.93
CA ILE A 161 -9.45 -16.26 -7.56
C ILE A 161 -8.38 -15.61 -6.67
N GLY A 162 -7.42 -14.96 -7.30
CA GLY A 162 -6.50 -14.02 -6.68
C GLY A 162 -6.80 -12.60 -7.16
N ILE A 163 -6.84 -11.64 -6.24
CA ILE A 163 -6.93 -10.21 -6.54
C ILE A 163 -5.61 -9.58 -6.08
N GLY A 164 -4.73 -9.31 -7.04
CA GLY A 164 -3.50 -8.57 -6.86
C GLY A 164 -3.76 -7.07 -7.03
N VAL A 165 -3.27 -6.27 -6.09
CA VAL A 165 -3.43 -4.81 -6.09
C VAL A 165 -2.08 -4.18 -5.84
N THR A 166 -1.70 -3.25 -6.71
CA THR A 166 -0.45 -2.49 -6.59
C THR A 166 -0.76 -1.02 -6.53
N VAL A 167 -0.35 -0.36 -5.45
CA VAL A 167 -0.60 1.06 -5.19
C VAL A 167 0.73 1.79 -5.05
N HIS A 168 0.88 2.94 -5.70
CA HIS A 168 2.04 3.80 -5.45
C HIS A 168 1.88 4.48 -4.09
N HIS A 169 2.79 4.23 -3.14
CA HIS A 169 2.60 4.63 -1.74
C HIS A 169 2.48 6.16 -1.51
N VAL A 170 2.89 6.97 -2.49
CA VAL A 170 2.66 8.43 -2.52
C VAL A 170 1.17 8.84 -2.40
N VAL A 171 0.24 8.00 -2.87
CA VAL A 171 -1.19 8.36 -2.90
C VAL A 171 -1.90 8.06 -1.59
N CYS A 172 -1.42 7.07 -0.84
CA CYS A 172 -2.03 6.65 0.41
C CYS A 172 -1.09 5.83 1.31
N ASP A 173 -1.36 5.91 2.60
CA ASP A 173 -0.73 5.07 3.61
C ASP A 173 -1.44 3.72 3.78
N GLY A 174 -0.98 2.92 4.75
CA GLY A 174 -1.59 1.62 5.08
C GLY A 174 -3.06 1.72 5.49
N PHE A 175 -3.46 2.82 6.14
CA PHE A 175 -4.83 3.05 6.57
C PHE A 175 -5.74 3.34 5.36
N ASN A 176 -5.39 4.32 4.53
CA ASN A 176 -6.18 4.75 3.39
C ASN A 176 -6.22 3.69 2.27
N SER A 177 -5.14 2.96 2.02
CA SER A 177 -5.16 1.79 1.13
C SER A 177 -6.14 0.71 1.61
N THR A 178 -6.17 0.44 2.92
CA THR A 178 -7.11 -0.53 3.51
C THR A 178 -8.55 0.00 3.49
N HIS A 179 -8.72 1.30 3.68
CA HIS A 179 -10.00 1.98 3.60
C HIS A 179 -10.60 1.83 2.19
N PHE A 180 -9.80 2.10 1.15
CA PHE A 180 -10.20 1.88 -0.25
C PHE A 180 -10.65 0.44 -0.51
N ILE A 181 -9.86 -0.57 -0.11
CA ILE A 181 -10.22 -1.98 -0.29
C ILE A 181 -11.54 -2.33 0.42
N LYS A 182 -11.75 -1.83 1.64
CA LYS A 182 -13.01 -2.05 2.37
C LYS A 182 -14.20 -1.36 1.70
N SER A 183 -14.02 -0.15 1.19
CA SER A 183 -15.05 0.58 0.44
C SER A 183 -15.41 -0.15 -0.86
N TRP A 184 -14.42 -0.61 -1.62
CA TRP A 184 -14.63 -1.43 -2.81
C TRP A 184 -15.37 -2.73 -2.51
N ALA A 185 -14.91 -3.49 -1.51
CA ALA A 185 -15.58 -4.72 -1.09
C ALA A 185 -17.03 -4.47 -0.64
N THR A 186 -17.30 -3.34 0.01
CA THR A 186 -18.66 -2.93 0.43
C THR A 186 -19.54 -2.62 -0.79
N SER A 187 -19.01 -1.88 -1.77
CA SER A 187 -19.70 -1.57 -3.03
C SER A 187 -19.98 -2.80 -3.90
N CYS A 188 -19.25 -3.90 -3.69
CA CYS A 188 -19.44 -5.17 -4.41
C CYS A 188 -20.56 -6.04 -3.83
N LYS A 189 -21.07 -5.72 -2.62
CA LYS A 189 -22.15 -6.48 -1.99
C LYS A 189 -23.48 -6.31 -2.74
N PRO A 190 -24.36 -7.33 -2.76
CA PRO A 190 -25.69 -7.20 -3.35
C PRO A 190 -26.50 -6.06 -2.73
N ARG A 191 -27.29 -5.37 -3.57
CA ARG A 191 -28.20 -4.31 -3.13
C ARG A 191 -29.16 -4.85 -2.06
N GLY A 192 -29.30 -4.14 -0.94
CA GLY A 192 -30.16 -4.51 0.18
C GLY A 192 -29.43 -5.15 1.36
N HIS A 193 -28.14 -5.46 1.24
CA HIS A 193 -27.34 -5.85 2.40
C HIS A 193 -26.98 -4.61 3.23
N VAL A 194 -27.46 -4.53 4.47
CA VAL A 194 -27.06 -3.45 5.38
C VAL A 194 -25.59 -3.65 5.71
N SER A 195 -24.76 -2.73 5.24
CA SER A 195 -23.33 -2.68 5.55
C SER A 195 -23.03 -1.25 5.95
N LEU A 196 -22.22 -1.07 7.00
CA LEU A 196 -21.74 0.25 7.36
C LEU A 196 -20.96 0.80 6.16
N VAL A 197 -21.48 1.86 5.55
CA VAL A 197 -20.79 2.57 4.47
C VAL A 197 -19.56 3.22 5.09
N PRO A 198 -18.34 2.90 4.62
CA PRO A 198 -17.16 3.58 5.11
C PRO A 198 -17.28 5.09 4.86
N PRO A 199 -16.77 5.94 5.76
CA PRO A 199 -16.87 7.38 5.58
C PRO A 199 -16.12 7.82 4.32
N ASP A 200 -16.56 8.92 3.71
CA ASP A 200 -15.83 9.49 2.58
C ASP A 200 -14.41 9.93 2.98
N PRO A 201 -13.39 9.68 2.14
CA PRO A 201 -12.05 10.19 2.39
C PRO A 201 -12.03 11.73 2.31
N SER A 202 -11.25 12.36 3.17
CA SER A 202 -10.95 13.79 3.06
C SER A 202 -9.70 14.00 2.21
N PHE A 203 -9.78 14.95 1.27
CA PHE A 203 -8.66 15.39 0.45
C PHE A 203 -8.19 16.80 0.78
N ASP A 204 -8.70 17.40 1.86
CA ASP A 204 -8.24 18.69 2.34
C ASP A 204 -6.83 18.56 2.92
N ARG A 205 -5.83 18.98 2.14
CA ARG A 205 -4.41 18.97 2.54
C ARG A 205 -4.05 20.15 3.44
N SER A 206 -4.91 21.17 3.58
CA SER A 206 -4.60 22.37 4.39
C SER A 206 -4.50 22.09 5.89
N VAL A 207 -5.04 20.95 6.35
CA VAL A 207 -4.90 20.48 7.73
C VAL A 207 -3.48 20.05 8.09
N ILE A 208 -2.62 19.83 7.08
CA ILE A 208 -1.20 19.50 7.25
C ILE A 208 -0.40 20.78 7.07
N VAL A 209 0.05 21.34 8.19
CA VAL A 209 0.88 22.57 8.20
C VAL A 209 2.34 22.18 8.14
N ASP A 210 3.09 22.80 7.23
CA ASP A 210 4.55 22.64 7.07
C ASP A 210 5.27 23.96 7.36
N PRO A 211 5.49 24.33 8.64
CA PRO A 211 6.10 25.60 9.00
C PRO A 211 7.62 25.64 8.75
N CYS A 212 8.25 24.48 8.52
CA CYS A 212 9.69 24.35 8.37
C CYS A 212 10.12 24.04 6.93
N ASP A 213 9.20 24.04 5.97
CA ASP A 213 9.47 23.67 4.57
C ASP A 213 10.13 22.28 4.43
N LEU A 214 9.68 21.34 5.28
CA LEU A 214 10.17 19.96 5.30
C LEU A 214 10.00 19.28 3.94
N TYR A 215 8.96 19.66 3.20
CA TYR A 215 8.76 19.19 1.83
C TYR A 215 10.00 19.42 0.97
N SER A 216 10.50 20.66 0.93
CA SER A 216 11.62 21.05 0.08
C SER A 216 12.93 20.43 0.55
N GLU A 217 13.15 20.33 1.86
CA GLU A 217 14.31 19.63 2.44
C GLU A 217 14.34 18.16 2.02
N ILE A 218 13.24 17.42 2.21
CA ILE A 218 13.15 16.00 1.84
C ILE A 218 13.30 15.81 0.33
N LEU A 219 12.69 16.67 -0.49
CA LEU A 219 12.83 16.61 -1.94
C LEU A 219 14.29 16.82 -2.37
N GLY A 220 15.00 17.76 -1.75
CA GLY A 220 16.43 18.00 -1.98
C GLY A 220 17.30 16.78 -1.65
N ASP A 221 17.04 16.14 -0.50
CA ASP A 221 17.73 14.92 -0.07
C ASP A 221 17.44 13.76 -1.03
N LEU A 222 16.18 13.57 -1.43
CA LEU A 222 15.78 12.53 -2.37
C LEU A 222 16.44 12.73 -3.74
N ASN A 223 16.44 13.95 -4.27
CA ASN A 223 17.10 14.26 -5.54
C ASN A 223 18.61 13.97 -5.49
N SER A 224 19.26 14.30 -4.37
CA SER A 224 20.67 13.99 -4.12
C SER A 224 20.92 12.48 -4.07
N LEU A 225 20.03 11.72 -3.42
CA LEU A 225 20.09 10.25 -3.37
C LEU A 225 19.84 9.61 -4.73
N ILE A 226 18.89 10.12 -5.53
CA ILE A 226 18.61 9.62 -6.89
C ILE A 226 19.83 9.84 -7.79
N ALA A 227 20.43 11.03 -7.73
CA ALA A 227 21.67 11.34 -8.46
C ALA A 227 22.83 10.41 -8.07
N GLY A 228 22.92 10.01 -6.79
CA GLY A 228 23.90 9.05 -6.29
C GLY A 228 23.57 7.56 -6.54
N LYS A 229 22.30 7.20 -6.78
CA LYS A 229 21.79 5.82 -6.87
C LYS A 229 21.93 5.14 -8.23
N GLN A 230 22.50 5.79 -9.25
CA GLN A 230 22.87 5.11 -10.52
C GLN A 230 23.85 3.93 -10.33
N VAL A 231 24.41 3.74 -9.12
CA VAL A 231 25.43 2.72 -8.82
C VAL A 231 24.90 1.45 -8.12
N LEU A 232 23.69 1.45 -7.51
CA LEU A 232 23.26 0.36 -6.60
C LEU A 232 22.14 -0.57 -7.12
N GLN A 233 21.46 -0.24 -8.22
CA GLN A 233 20.36 -1.08 -8.75
C GLN A 233 20.81 -2.45 -9.26
N THR A 234 22.10 -2.63 -9.58
CA THR A 234 22.65 -3.88 -10.13
C THR A 234 22.88 -4.97 -9.08
N VAL A 235 22.96 -4.64 -7.78
CA VAL A 235 23.42 -5.60 -6.73
C VAL A 235 22.26 -6.42 -6.13
N VAL A 236 21.04 -5.89 -6.08
CA VAL A 236 19.90 -6.58 -5.44
C VAL A 236 19.21 -7.59 -6.35
N GLN A 237 19.29 -7.41 -7.68
CA GLN A 237 18.65 -8.30 -8.64
C GLN A 237 19.28 -9.70 -8.74
N SER A 238 20.51 -9.90 -8.26
CA SER A 238 21.18 -11.22 -8.30
C SER A 238 20.90 -12.10 -7.07
N ALA A 239 20.29 -11.57 -6.00
CA ALA A 239 20.03 -12.31 -4.76
C ALA A 239 18.59 -12.82 -4.62
N ALA A 240 17.67 -12.43 -5.51
CA ALA A 240 16.23 -12.65 -5.36
C ALA A 240 15.71 -14.00 -5.88
N SER A 241 16.55 -14.86 -6.48
CA SER A 241 16.08 -16.03 -7.24
C SER A 241 15.60 -17.22 -6.39
N ASN A 242 15.64 -17.16 -5.06
CA ASN A 242 15.22 -18.27 -4.18
C ASN A 242 14.48 -17.80 -2.91
N LEU A 243 13.81 -16.64 -2.94
CA LEU A 243 13.07 -16.17 -1.77
C LEU A 243 11.77 -16.95 -1.61
N VAL A 244 11.44 -17.32 -0.37
CA VAL A 244 10.15 -17.92 -0.02
C VAL A 244 9.36 -17.00 0.92
N HIS A 245 8.04 -17.02 0.79
CA HIS A 245 7.11 -16.42 1.74
C HIS A 245 6.56 -17.49 2.67
N ALA A 246 6.48 -17.20 3.97
CA ALA A 246 5.87 -18.07 4.96
C ALA A 246 5.00 -17.26 5.92
N THR A 247 3.90 -17.84 6.38
CA THR A 247 2.97 -17.18 7.31
C THR A 247 3.07 -17.81 8.69
N PHE A 248 3.44 -17.01 9.69
CA PHE A 248 3.52 -17.45 11.08
C PHE A 248 2.35 -16.89 11.90
N THR A 249 1.59 -17.76 12.54
CA THR A 249 0.46 -17.36 13.38
C THR A 249 0.86 -17.25 14.85
N LEU A 250 0.52 -16.13 15.47
CA LEU A 250 0.69 -15.89 16.90
C LEU A 250 -0.69 -15.82 17.57
N GLY A 251 -1.12 -16.95 18.12
CA GLY A 251 -2.44 -17.06 18.76
C GLY A 251 -2.56 -16.26 20.07
N PRO A 252 -3.79 -15.97 20.54
CA PRO A 252 -4.04 -15.15 21.72
C PRO A 252 -3.28 -15.60 22.97
N ASP A 253 -3.22 -16.91 23.23
CA ASP A 253 -2.52 -17.45 24.40
C ASP A 253 -1.02 -17.18 24.37
N ARG A 254 -0.40 -17.28 23.18
CA ARG A 254 1.02 -16.95 23.00
C ARG A 254 1.26 -15.45 23.15
N ILE A 255 0.34 -14.61 22.64
CA ILE A 255 0.40 -13.16 22.82
C ILE A 255 0.34 -12.80 24.31
N GLU A 256 -0.61 -13.37 25.06
CA GLU A 256 -0.75 -13.10 26.50
C GLU A 256 0.42 -13.65 27.31
N GLY A 257 0.96 -14.82 26.93
CA GLY A 257 2.20 -15.35 27.49
C GLY A 257 3.38 -14.39 27.28
N LEU A 258 3.56 -13.86 26.07
CA LEU A 258 4.61 -12.88 25.76
C LEU A 258 4.42 -11.57 26.54
N LYS A 259 3.19 -11.04 26.61
CA LYS A 259 2.88 -9.84 27.42
C LYS A 259 3.21 -10.07 28.89
N THR A 260 2.85 -11.23 29.44
CA THR A 260 3.13 -11.60 30.84
C THR A 260 4.63 -11.70 31.09
N LEU A 261 5.38 -12.32 30.17
CA LEU A 261 6.84 -12.42 30.25
C LEU A 261 7.52 -11.04 30.20
N VAL A 262 7.07 -10.15 29.32
CA VAL A 262 7.60 -8.78 29.25
C VAL A 262 7.32 -8.02 30.54
N ARG A 263 6.09 -8.15 31.09
CA ARG A 263 5.72 -7.52 32.36
C ARG A 263 6.56 -8.05 33.53
N SER A 264 6.77 -9.36 33.65
CA SER A 264 7.53 -9.94 34.75
C SER A 264 9.00 -9.52 34.74
N LYS A 265 9.62 -9.44 33.55
CA LYS A 265 11.00 -8.94 33.39
C LYS A 265 11.11 -7.43 33.60
N SER A 266 10.10 -6.65 33.18
CA SER A 266 10.05 -5.21 33.44
C SER A 266 9.97 -4.90 34.94
N LEU A 267 9.19 -5.67 35.70
CA LEU A 267 9.13 -5.58 37.16
C LEU A 267 10.48 -5.93 37.81
N GLN A 268 11.18 -6.95 37.32
CA GLN A 268 12.54 -7.27 37.78
C GLN A 268 13.54 -6.13 37.52
N LEU A 269 13.41 -5.40 36.41
CA LEU A 269 14.27 -4.25 36.08
C LEU A 269 13.95 -2.99 36.90
N LEU A 270 12.69 -2.83 37.32
CA LEU A 270 12.29 -1.74 38.22
C LEU A 270 12.78 -1.96 39.65
N ASP A 271 12.91 -3.22 40.09
CA ASP A 271 13.49 -3.57 41.40
C ASP A 271 14.97 -3.14 41.50
N PHE A 272 15.71 -3.14 40.39
CA PHE A 272 17.08 -2.62 40.33
C PHE A 272 17.20 -1.09 40.48
N ARG A 273 16.13 -0.31 40.20
CA ARG A 273 16.17 1.16 40.42
C ARG A 273 16.12 1.53 41.90
N SER A 274 15.74 0.62 42.79
CA SER A 274 15.81 0.84 44.25
C SER A 274 17.25 0.74 44.81
N LEU A 275 18.21 0.21 44.04
CA LEU A 275 19.61 0.04 44.43
C LEU A 275 20.55 1.16 43.95
N LEU A 276 20.03 2.18 43.25
CA LEU A 276 20.78 3.36 42.79
C LEU A 276 20.30 4.64 43.49
N CYS A 277 20.15 4.59 44.81
CA CYS A 277 20.19 5.79 45.64
C CYS A 277 21.62 5.97 46.19
N ILE A 278 22.53 6.50 45.38
CA ILE A 278 23.75 7.10 45.90
C ILE A 278 23.38 8.53 46.31
N PRO A 279 23.48 8.93 47.59
CA PRO A 279 23.25 10.31 47.97
C PRO A 279 24.39 11.16 47.40
N VAL A 280 24.05 12.14 46.57
CA VAL A 280 25.00 13.16 46.12
C VAL A 280 25.03 14.23 47.21
N ASP A 281 26.03 14.15 48.10
CA ASP A 281 26.37 15.26 49.00
C ASP A 281 26.97 16.41 48.17
N LEU A 282 26.14 17.41 47.89
CA LEU A 282 26.57 18.69 47.34
C LEU A 282 27.10 19.58 48.47
N HIS A 283 28.40 19.50 48.75
CA HIS A 283 29.11 20.56 49.46
C HIS A 283 29.54 21.65 48.47
N TYR A 284 28.72 22.69 48.35
CA TYR A 284 29.08 23.93 47.67
C TYR A 284 29.62 24.93 48.71
N GLN A 285 30.95 25.03 48.84
CA GLN A 285 31.60 26.08 49.61
C GLN A 285 31.54 27.39 48.83
N GLY A 286 30.91 28.40 49.44
CA GLY A 286 30.75 29.72 48.87
C GLY A 286 32.07 30.50 48.75
N ALA A 287 32.28 31.11 47.59
CA ALA A 287 33.29 32.13 47.38
C ALA A 287 32.67 33.52 47.62
N ARG A 288 33.23 34.25 48.60
CA ARG A 288 32.93 35.66 48.89
C ARG A 288 33.58 36.56 47.83
N ILE A 289 32.90 37.62 47.44
CA ILE A 289 33.45 38.75 46.67
C ILE A 289 33.83 39.85 47.68
N PRO A 290 35.03 40.48 47.62
CA PRO A 290 35.36 41.63 48.43
C PRO A 290 34.82 42.94 47.81
N SER A 291 34.54 43.88 48.71
CA SER A 291 33.94 45.21 48.55
C SER A 291 34.56 46.11 47.49
#